data_AF-A0A537QEM1-F1
#
_entry.id   AF-A0A537QEM1-F1
#
_cell.length_a   1.000
_cell.length_b   1.000
_cell.length_c   1.000
_cell.angle_alpha   90.00
_cell.angle_beta   90.00
_cell.angle_gamma   90.00
#
_symmetry.space_group_name_H-M   'P 1'
#
loop_
_entity.id
_entity.type
_entity.pdbx_description
1 polymer ?
#
loop_
_entity_poly.entity_id
_entity_poly.type
_entity_poly.pdbx_seq_one_letter_code
_entity_poly.pdbx_strand_id
1 'polypeptide(L)'
;MPTATEPKRSTADQLRHDIDRGRTGDKVSWPDPASVPLGTDEEAAGTPLAPGDVAAARRAERRGLHPPQPDTGLGHAWILVGFILALFAGMLAWFIATA
;
A
#
# COMPACT_ATOMS: atom_id res chain seq x y z
N MET A 1 21.35 -22.51 -33.35
CA MET A 1 22.06 -21.84 -32.23
C MET A 1 21.31 -20.56 -31.91
N PRO A 2 20.35 -20.54 -30.95
CA PRO A 2 19.72 -19.29 -30.56
C PRO A 2 20.67 -18.49 -29.68
N THR A 3 20.89 -17.24 -30.08
CA THR A 3 21.87 -16.26 -29.59
C THR A 3 21.34 -15.44 -28.41
N ALA A 4 22.19 -15.21 -27.42
CA ALA A 4 22.23 -14.09 -26.47
C ALA A 4 20.89 -13.50 -25.93
N THR A 5 20.55 -13.90 -24.70
CA THR A 5 19.96 -13.07 -23.63
C THR A 5 18.81 -12.12 -24.02
N GLU A 6 17.65 -12.67 -24.36
CA GLU A 6 16.42 -11.88 -24.35
C GLU A 6 16.08 -11.50 -22.89
N PRO A 7 15.99 -10.20 -22.53
CA PRO A 7 15.66 -9.81 -21.17
C PRO A 7 14.29 -10.37 -20.81
N LYS A 8 14.22 -11.12 -19.70
CA LYS A 8 12.97 -11.73 -19.20
C LYS A 8 11.88 -10.67 -19.11
N ARG A 9 10.94 -10.67 -20.06
CA ARG A 9 9.85 -9.69 -20.11
C ARG A 9 9.05 -9.80 -18.80
N SER A 10 8.87 -8.66 -18.13
CA SER A 10 8.07 -8.62 -16.90
C SER A 10 6.60 -8.86 -17.22
N THR A 11 5.95 -9.67 -16.41
CA THR A 11 4.52 -10.02 -16.56
C THR A 11 3.65 -9.13 -15.68
N ALA A 12 2.36 -9.07 -16.02
CA ALA A 12 1.37 -8.31 -15.24
C ALA A 12 1.29 -8.83 -13.79
N ASP A 13 1.42 -10.14 -13.58
CA ASP A 13 1.50 -10.76 -12.26
C ASP A 13 2.71 -10.29 -11.43
N GLN A 14 3.86 -10.10 -12.08
CA GLN A 14 5.05 -9.59 -11.37
C GLN A 14 4.86 -8.14 -10.94
N LEU A 15 4.15 -7.34 -11.74
CA LEU A 15 3.80 -5.96 -11.39
C LEU A 15 2.79 -5.94 -10.25
N ARG A 16 1.71 -6.72 -10.35
CA ARG A 16 0.73 -6.88 -9.28
C ARG A 16 1.39 -7.33 -7.97
N HIS A 17 2.28 -8.31 -8.02
CA HIS A 17 2.97 -8.78 -6.83
C HIS A 17 3.86 -7.71 -6.18
N ASP A 18 4.49 -6.85 -6.98
CA ASP A 18 5.26 -5.73 -6.44
C ASP A 18 4.35 -4.69 -5.76
N ILE A 19 3.15 -4.43 -6.31
CA ILE A 19 2.13 -3.55 -5.72
C ILE A 19 1.63 -4.12 -4.39
N ASP A 20 1.21 -5.39 -4.35
CA ASP A 20 0.70 -6.05 -3.13
C ASP A 20 1.74 -6.09 -2.01
N ARG A 21 3.04 -6.09 -2.38
CA ARG A 21 4.16 -6.03 -1.44
C ARG A 21 4.53 -4.61 -1.03
N GLY A 22 3.79 -3.59 -1.46
CA GLY A 22 4.07 -2.18 -1.18
C GLY A 22 5.36 -1.66 -1.83
N ARG A 23 5.93 -2.38 -2.81
CA ARG A 23 7.21 -2.01 -3.45
C ARG A 23 7.09 -0.84 -4.43
N THR A 24 5.87 -0.38 -4.68
CA THR A 24 5.55 0.80 -5.49
C THR A 24 5.41 2.06 -4.63
N GLY A 25 5.33 1.92 -3.31
CA GLY A 25 5.35 3.05 -2.35
C GLY A 25 4.05 3.84 -2.22
N ASP A 26 3.10 3.66 -3.13
CA ASP A 26 1.79 4.30 -3.13
C ASP A 26 0.71 3.48 -2.38
N LYS A 27 0.94 2.18 -2.16
CA LYS A 27 -0.04 1.27 -1.54
C LYS A 27 0.48 0.55 -0.30
N VAL A 28 -0.43 0.29 0.64
CA VAL A 28 -0.18 -0.53 1.83
C VAL A 28 0.15 -1.96 1.39
N SER A 29 1.13 -2.58 2.04
CA SER A 29 1.57 -3.94 1.73
C SER A 29 0.56 -5.00 2.22
N TRP A 30 -0.54 -5.15 1.48
CA TRP A 30 -1.55 -6.16 1.76
C TRP A 30 -2.18 -6.67 0.46
N PRO A 31 -2.31 -8.00 0.26
CA PRO A 31 -2.99 -8.55 -0.91
C PRO A 31 -4.50 -8.33 -0.80
N ASP A 32 -5.11 -7.75 -1.84
CA ASP A 32 -6.57 -7.58 -1.92
C ASP A 32 -7.23 -8.88 -2.45
N PRO A 33 -8.06 -9.57 -1.65
CA PRO A 33 -8.75 -10.79 -2.08
C PRO A 33 -9.78 -10.57 -3.19
N ALA A 34 -10.31 -9.35 -3.33
CA ALA A 34 -11.34 -9.01 -4.31
C ALA A 34 -10.76 -8.51 -5.65
N SER A 35 -9.43 -8.42 -5.76
CA SER A 35 -8.78 -7.85 -6.95
C SER A 35 -8.68 -8.84 -8.12
N VAL A 36 -9.13 -8.40 -9.30
CA VAL A 36 -9.02 -9.13 -10.58
C VAL A 36 -7.61 -9.05 -11.17
N PRO A 37 -7.22 -9.97 -12.09
CA PRO A 37 -5.94 -9.88 -12.78
C PRO A 37 -5.70 -8.51 -13.42
N LEU A 38 -4.46 -8.04 -13.38
CA LEU A 38 -4.10 -6.77 -14.00
C LEU A 38 -4.23 -6.90 -15.53
N GLY A 39 -4.98 -6.02 -16.17
CA GLY A 39 -5.28 -6.10 -17.60
C GLY A 39 -6.73 -6.49 -17.95
N THR A 40 -7.56 -6.83 -16.96
CA THR A 40 -8.96 -7.24 -17.21
C THR A 40 -9.78 -6.14 -17.88
N ASP A 41 -9.57 -4.88 -17.52
CA ASP A 41 -10.28 -3.76 -18.14
C ASP A 41 -9.83 -3.55 -19.58
N GLU A 42 -8.53 -3.67 -19.85
CA GLU A 42 -7.95 -3.61 -21.18
C GLU A 42 -8.41 -4.77 -22.07
N GLU A 43 -8.56 -5.97 -21.51
CA GLU A 43 -9.17 -7.10 -22.19
C GLU A 43 -10.66 -6.83 -22.49
N ALA A 44 -11.41 -6.32 -21.53
CA ALA A 44 -12.82 -5.96 -21.70
C ALA A 44 -13.03 -4.82 -22.71
N ALA A 45 -12.08 -3.89 -22.81
CA ALA A 45 -12.06 -2.81 -23.78
C ALA A 45 -11.60 -3.26 -25.18
N GLY A 46 -11.14 -4.51 -25.34
CA GLY A 46 -10.61 -5.04 -26.60
C GLY A 46 -9.22 -4.49 -26.96
N THR A 47 -8.49 -3.95 -25.99
CA THR A 47 -7.16 -3.32 -26.16
C THR A 47 -6.11 -3.99 -25.28
N PRO A 48 -5.76 -5.27 -25.52
CA PRO A 48 -4.86 -6.01 -24.64
C PRO A 48 -3.47 -5.36 -24.53
N LEU A 49 -2.92 -5.32 -23.32
CA LEU A 49 -1.60 -4.71 -23.06
C LEU A 49 -0.48 -5.48 -23.78
N ALA A 50 0.44 -4.74 -24.41
CA ALA A 50 1.65 -5.32 -24.93
C ALA A 50 2.64 -5.63 -23.79
N PRO A 51 3.44 -6.72 -23.88
CA PRO A 51 4.43 -7.04 -22.85
C PRO A 51 5.47 -5.95 -22.57
N GLY A 52 5.75 -5.09 -23.56
CA GLY A 52 6.63 -3.93 -23.41
C GLY A 52 6.06 -2.85 -22.50
N ASP A 53 4.75 -2.68 -22.50
CA ASP A 53 4.03 -1.68 -21.70
C ASP A 53 4.03 -2.05 -20.23
N VAL A 54 3.84 -3.35 -19.93
CA VAL A 54 3.95 -3.88 -18.57
C VAL A 54 5.35 -3.64 -17.99
N ALA A 55 6.39 -3.80 -18.81
CA ALA A 55 7.76 -3.52 -18.39
C ALA A 55 8.03 -2.04 -18.18
N ALA A 56 7.44 -1.17 -19.00
CA ALA A 56 7.52 0.27 -18.82
C ALA A 56 6.79 0.71 -17.54
N ALA A 57 5.56 0.24 -17.34
CA ALA A 57 4.75 0.51 -16.15
C ALA A 57 5.48 0.06 -14.88
N ARG A 58 5.98 -1.18 -14.83
CA ARG A 58 6.73 -1.69 -13.67
C ARG A 58 7.96 -0.87 -13.33
N ARG A 59 8.66 -0.32 -14.33
CA ARG A 59 9.81 0.58 -14.10
C ARG A 59 9.36 1.95 -13.58
N ALA A 60 8.24 2.48 -14.07
CA ALA A 60 7.68 3.75 -13.63
C ALA A 60 7.19 3.68 -12.18
N GLU A 61 6.42 2.64 -11.84
CA GLU A 61 5.90 2.39 -10.50
C GLU A 61 7.03 2.24 -9.46
N ARG A 62 8.12 1.56 -9.84
CA ARG A 62 9.32 1.45 -8.99
C ARG A 62 10.16 2.73 -8.90
N ARG A 63 9.97 3.70 -9.81
CA ARG A 63 10.64 5.01 -9.76
C ARG A 63 9.85 6.03 -8.94
N GLY A 64 8.52 5.88 -8.86
CA GLY A 64 7.62 6.69 -8.06
C GLY A 64 7.73 6.49 -6.55
N LEU A 65 8.78 5.80 -6.06
CA LEU A 65 9.08 5.65 -4.65
C LEU A 65 9.15 7.03 -4.00
N HIS A 66 8.07 7.44 -3.34
CA HIS A 66 8.23 8.35 -2.22
C HIS A 66 9.17 7.64 -1.24
N PRO A 67 10.23 8.32 -0.74
CA PRO A 67 11.04 7.73 0.31
C PRO A 67 10.09 7.27 1.42
N PRO A 68 10.28 6.04 1.95
CA PRO A 68 9.39 5.51 2.97
C PRO A 68 9.23 6.59 4.03
N GLN A 69 7.99 7.08 4.19
CA GLN A 69 7.71 8.04 5.24
C GLN A 69 8.07 7.31 6.52
N PRO A 70 9.08 7.78 7.28
CA PRO A 70 9.53 7.05 8.45
C PRO A 70 8.31 6.81 9.33
N ASP A 71 8.09 5.55 9.71
CA ASP A 71 7.04 5.18 10.66
C ASP A 71 7.32 5.97 11.94
N THR A 72 6.72 7.15 12.07
CA THR A 72 6.93 8.01 13.23
C THR A 72 6.34 7.28 14.43
N GLY A 73 7.23 6.70 15.23
CA GLY A 73 6.91 5.84 16.37
C GLY A 73 5.86 6.43 17.30
N LEU A 74 4.99 5.55 17.83
CA LEU A 74 3.88 5.80 18.76
C LEU A 74 2.88 6.93 18.42
N GLY A 75 3.10 7.74 17.37
CA GLY A 75 2.18 8.77 16.89
C GLY A 75 1.57 9.65 17.99
N HIS A 76 0.30 10.03 17.79
CA HIS A 76 -0.49 10.82 18.73
C HIS A 76 -1.01 10.02 19.94
N ALA A 77 -0.43 8.86 20.28
CA ALA A 77 -0.89 8.04 21.41
C ALA A 77 -0.95 8.82 22.74
N TRP A 78 -0.11 9.85 22.90
CA TRP A 78 -0.16 10.77 24.04
C TRP A 78 -1.49 11.55 24.16
N ILE A 79 -2.16 11.84 23.05
CA ILE A 79 -3.49 12.46 23.06
C ILE A 79 -4.51 11.52 23.72
N LEU A 80 -4.46 10.22 23.38
CA LEU A 80 -5.35 9.23 23.98
C LEU A 80 -5.08 9.08 25.48
N VAL A 81 -3.80 9.01 25.89
CA VAL A 81 -3.42 8.96 27.32
C VAL A 81 -3.94 10.17 28.08
N GLY A 82 -3.76 11.38 27.53
CA GLY A 82 -4.28 12.62 28.13
C GLY A 82 -5.81 12.63 28.23
N PHE A 83 -6.50 12.17 27.19
CA PHE A 83 -7.96 12.08 27.17
C PHE A 83 -8.51 11.11 28.23
N ILE A 84 -7.91 9.92 28.35
CA ILE A 84 -8.29 8.92 29.37
C ILE A 84 -8.08 9.50 30.78
N LEU A 85 -6.96 10.16 31.04
CA LEU A 85 -6.68 10.78 32.34
C LEU A 85 -7.70 11.88 32.68
N ALA A 86 -8.07 12.71 31.70
CA ALA A 86 -9.06 13.78 31.89
C ALA A 86 -10.45 13.20 32.21
N LEU A 87 -10.89 12.16 31.48
CA LEU A 87 -12.15 11.47 31.75
C LEU A 87 -12.17 10.84 33.15
N PHE A 88 -11.08 10.16 33.54
CA PHE A 88 -10.96 9.54 34.85
C PHE A 88 -11.02 10.57 35.98
N ALA A 89 -10.30 11.69 35.84
CA ALA A 89 -10.33 12.80 36.81
C ALA A 89 -11.73 13.42 36.91
N GLY A 90 -12.42 13.62 35.78
CA GLY A 90 -13.79 14.12 35.76
C GLY A 90 -14.77 13.17 36.46
N MET A 91 -14.65 11.87 36.20
CA MET A 91 -15.50 10.84 36.82
C MET A 91 -15.24 10.73 38.33
N LEU A 92 -13.99 10.85 38.76
CA LEU A 92 -13.62 10.87 40.18
C LEU A 92 -14.17 12.12 40.89
N ALA A 93 -14.04 13.30 40.27
CA ALA A 93 -14.58 14.54 40.81
C ALA A 93 -16.11 14.50 40.93
N TRP A 94 -16.80 13.96 39.91
CA TRP A 94 -18.24 13.73 39.95
C TRP A 94 -18.62 12.82 41.11
N PHE A 95 -17.94 11.67 41.26
CA PHE A 95 -18.20 10.71 42.31
C PHE A 95 -18.07 11.33 43.71
N ILE A 96 -16.99 12.08 43.95
CA ILE A 96 -16.75 12.79 45.23
C ILE A 96 -17.85 13.82 45.50
N ALA A 97 -18.35 14.52 44.47
CA ALA A 97 -19.41 15.51 44.64
C ALA A 97 -20.79 14.89 44.93
N THR A 98 -20.99 13.62 44.58
CA THR A 98 -22.26 12.90 44.76
C THR A 98 -22.30 11.91 45.93
N ALA A 99 -21.15 11.66 46.56
CA ALA A 99 -21.02 10.79 47.74
C ALA A 99 -21.16 11.60 49.04
#